data_AF-A0A8G1RPQ1-F1
#
_entry.id   AF-A0A8G1RPQ1-F1
#
_cell.length_a   1.000
_cell.length_b   1.000
_cell.length_c   1.000
_cell.angle_alpha   90.00
_cell.angle_beta   90.00
_cell.angle_gamma   90.00
#
_symmetry.space_group_name_H-M   'P 1'
#
loop_
_entity.id
_entity.type
_entity.pdbx_description
1 polymer ?
#
loop_
_entity_poly.entity_id
_entity_poly.type
_entity_poly.pdbx_seq_one_letter_code
_entity_poly.pdbx_strand_id
1 'polypeptide(L)'
;MSPYTVEDALNITFERACSNGDLQEVQRALASRQLTAERLDTELQLATGAAHPHIVAALFDAGVPMTPGAVGSLCGKDGGQQDPRVIRLFFDRGLKPKKCTTSRGEPLLRFLYSDCARELLERGVDPNRCGPRKVSPLVSALGKVDKDGGAVFDLLVEYGAKLDAGLFFNALVWGTNSASKTRFLLSRGLNPNATTSAEWGTPLHAAVLFGLETATEVLLAAGADPTARVECARLGDRSPAELAEARFQRGSESSGMKDTYQRILTLLTDAQGGRTPSAAKWGINMQHTTVTNRSQISEDAEAGLMAYRARVVRAPARKTKVAPKKEQKDTANDGSVSSRTRSRTKSTS
;
A
#
# COMPACT_ATOMS: atom_id res chain seq x y z
N MET A 1 -18.07 -26.18 42.43
CA MET A 1 -17.64 -26.17 41.02
C MET A 1 -16.92 -24.86 40.79
N SER A 2 -15.64 -24.91 40.42
CA SER A 2 -14.81 -23.71 40.28
C SER A 2 -15.31 -22.86 39.10
N PRO A 3 -15.58 -21.56 39.28
CA PRO A 3 -16.04 -20.68 38.19
C PRO A 3 -15.06 -20.61 37.01
N TYR A 4 -13.78 -20.97 37.23
CA TYR A 4 -12.74 -21.01 36.21
C TYR A 4 -13.04 -21.94 35.01
N THR A 5 -13.74 -23.07 35.20
CA THR A 5 -13.87 -24.07 34.11
C THR A 5 -14.91 -23.73 33.05
N VAL A 6 -15.92 -22.92 33.39
CA VAL A 6 -17.04 -22.60 32.48
C VAL A 6 -16.69 -21.39 31.61
N GLU A 7 -16.04 -20.38 32.19
CA GLU A 7 -15.54 -19.21 31.46
C GLU A 7 -14.47 -19.60 30.44
N ASP A 8 -13.55 -20.50 30.82
CA ASP A 8 -12.56 -21.06 29.91
C ASP A 8 -13.20 -21.85 28.76
N ALA A 9 -14.24 -22.65 29.05
CA ALA A 9 -14.96 -23.40 28.02
C ALA A 9 -15.70 -22.48 27.03
N LEU A 10 -16.34 -21.41 27.52
CA LEU A 10 -17.00 -20.42 26.66
C LEU A 10 -15.98 -19.67 25.79
N ASN A 11 -14.84 -19.27 26.35
CA ASN A 11 -13.78 -18.62 25.59
C ASN A 11 -13.20 -19.53 24.50
N ILE A 12 -12.92 -20.80 24.82
CA ILE A 12 -12.39 -21.78 23.86
C ILE A 12 -13.40 -22.07 22.73
N THR A 13 -14.68 -22.20 23.07
CA THR A 13 -15.73 -22.45 22.06
C THR A 13 -15.94 -21.24 21.15
N PHE A 14 -15.93 -20.03 21.72
CA PHE A 14 -16.05 -18.79 20.97
C PHE A 14 -14.87 -18.55 20.02
N GLU A 15 -13.64 -18.78 20.48
CA GLU A 15 -12.42 -18.67 19.66
C GLU A 15 -12.45 -19.65 18.47
N ARG A 16 -12.86 -20.89 18.73
CA ARG A 16 -13.01 -21.91 17.69
C ARG A 16 -14.07 -21.53 16.67
N ALA A 17 -15.20 -20.99 17.13
CA ALA A 17 -16.28 -20.54 16.26
C ALA A 17 -15.84 -19.37 15.36
N CYS A 18 -15.12 -18.40 15.94
CA CYS A 18 -14.55 -17.26 15.21
C CYS A 18 -13.54 -17.72 14.15
N SER A 19 -12.68 -18.68 14.50
CA SER A 19 -11.67 -19.24 13.59
C SER A 19 -12.29 -20.05 12.46
N ASN A 20 -13.35 -20.83 12.74
CA ASN A 20 -13.96 -21.74 11.78
C ASN A 20 -15.05 -21.09 10.90
N GLY A 21 -15.44 -19.84 11.15
CA GLY A 21 -16.51 -19.22 10.39
C GLY A 21 -17.93 -19.58 10.89
N ASP A 22 -18.08 -20.14 12.10
CA ASP A 22 -19.37 -20.56 12.63
C ASP A 22 -20.17 -19.39 13.24
N LEU A 23 -21.02 -18.79 12.40
CA LEU A 23 -21.84 -17.64 12.78
C LEU A 23 -22.84 -17.96 13.91
N GLN A 24 -23.41 -19.17 13.95
CA GLN A 24 -24.44 -19.50 14.94
C GLN A 24 -23.85 -19.56 16.34
N GLU A 25 -22.68 -20.18 16.49
CA GLU A 25 -21.99 -20.27 17.77
C GLU A 25 -21.50 -18.90 18.24
N VAL A 26 -20.98 -18.08 17.31
CA VAL A 26 -20.59 -16.70 17.60
C VAL A 26 -21.77 -15.91 18.13
N GLN A 27 -22.94 -15.98 17.48
CA GLN A 27 -24.13 -15.27 17.93
C GLN A 27 -24.62 -15.75 19.30
N ARG A 28 -24.58 -17.06 19.55
CA ARG A 28 -24.92 -17.63 20.87
C ARG A 28 -23.98 -17.16 21.96
N ALA A 29 -22.67 -17.16 21.70
CA ALA A 29 -21.66 -16.68 22.64
C ALA A 29 -21.82 -15.17 22.91
N LEU A 30 -22.06 -14.35 21.89
CA LEU A 30 -22.33 -12.92 22.05
C LEU A 30 -23.61 -12.65 22.85
N ALA A 31 -24.66 -13.45 22.66
CA ALA A 31 -25.91 -13.33 23.41
C ALA A 31 -25.74 -13.65 24.91
N SER A 32 -24.74 -14.44 25.29
CA SER A 32 -24.46 -14.76 26.70
C SER A 32 -24.02 -13.54 27.52
N ARG A 33 -23.44 -12.51 26.87
CA ARG A 33 -22.86 -11.30 27.50
C ARG A 33 -21.80 -11.58 28.59
N GLN A 34 -21.20 -12.77 28.56
CA GLN A 34 -20.15 -13.17 29.51
C GLN A 34 -18.73 -12.90 29.00
N LEU A 35 -18.58 -12.41 27.77
CA LEU A 35 -17.28 -12.19 27.13
C LEU A 35 -16.68 -10.83 27.53
N THR A 36 -15.38 -10.82 27.82
CA THR A 36 -14.64 -9.60 28.12
C THR A 36 -14.39 -8.76 26.86
N ALA A 37 -14.20 -7.45 27.03
CA ALA A 37 -13.88 -6.55 25.91
C ALA A 37 -12.56 -6.94 25.20
N GLU A 38 -11.57 -7.42 25.95
CA GLU A 38 -10.29 -7.89 25.42
C GLU A 38 -10.45 -9.15 24.56
N ARG A 39 -11.28 -10.10 25.01
CA ARG A 39 -11.60 -11.30 24.23
C ARG A 39 -12.33 -10.93 22.94
N LEU A 40 -13.33 -10.05 23.01
CA LEU A 40 -14.08 -9.59 21.84
C LEU A 40 -13.18 -8.89 20.81
N ASP A 41 -12.22 -8.06 21.25
CA ASP A 41 -11.25 -7.44 20.35
C ASP A 41 -10.31 -8.46 19.71
N THR A 42 -9.82 -9.43 20.50
CA THR A 42 -8.97 -10.51 20.01
C THR A 42 -9.68 -11.34 18.93
N GLU A 43 -10.94 -11.70 19.16
CA GLU A 43 -11.72 -12.44 18.17
C GLU A 43 -12.07 -11.61 16.93
N LEU A 44 -12.29 -10.29 17.08
CA LEU A 44 -12.44 -9.40 15.93
C LEU A 44 -11.18 -9.37 15.09
N GLN A 45 -9.99 -9.30 15.72
CA GLN A 45 -8.71 -9.36 15.03
C GLN A 45 -8.54 -10.70 14.29
N LEU A 46 -8.89 -11.82 14.91
CA LEU A 46 -8.79 -13.15 14.32
C LEU A 46 -9.76 -13.33 13.15
N ALA A 47 -11.04 -13.01 13.33
CA ALA A 47 -12.06 -13.11 12.28
C ALA A 47 -11.75 -12.18 11.08
N THR A 48 -11.20 -10.99 11.35
CA THR A 48 -10.74 -10.07 10.30
C THR A 48 -9.56 -10.67 9.53
N GLY A 49 -8.55 -11.18 10.25
CA GLY A 49 -7.35 -11.77 9.63
C GLY A 49 -7.62 -13.09 8.89
N ALA A 50 -8.69 -13.81 9.24
CA ALA A 50 -9.17 -15.01 8.57
C ALA A 50 -10.19 -14.73 7.45
N ALA A 51 -10.51 -13.47 7.18
CA ALA A 51 -11.44 -13.04 6.14
C ALA A 51 -12.88 -13.60 6.31
N HIS A 52 -13.42 -13.58 7.52
CA HIS A 52 -14.80 -14.02 7.83
C HIS A 52 -15.78 -12.83 7.93
N PRO A 53 -16.33 -12.31 6.80
CA PRO A 53 -17.11 -11.07 6.81
C PRO A 53 -18.39 -11.15 7.67
N HIS A 54 -19.04 -12.32 7.74
CA HIS A 54 -20.25 -12.50 8.52
C HIS A 54 -19.99 -12.45 10.03
N ILE A 55 -18.84 -12.98 10.48
CA ILE A 55 -18.45 -12.92 11.89
C ILE A 55 -18.05 -11.50 12.26
N VAL A 56 -17.23 -10.85 11.42
CA VAL A 56 -16.85 -9.44 11.62
C VAL A 56 -18.10 -8.56 11.71
N ALA A 57 -19.12 -8.80 10.88
CA ALA A 57 -20.38 -8.06 10.93
C ALA A 57 -21.11 -8.29 12.27
N ALA A 58 -21.24 -9.55 12.71
CA ALA A 58 -21.87 -9.88 13.99
C ALA A 58 -21.15 -9.24 15.19
N LEU A 59 -19.82 -9.22 15.18
CA LEU A 59 -19.01 -8.57 16.22
C LEU A 59 -19.24 -7.05 16.25
N PHE A 60 -19.26 -6.39 15.09
CA PHE A 60 -19.58 -4.97 15.05
C PHE A 60 -21.04 -4.68 15.44
N ASP A 61 -21.99 -5.55 15.09
CA ASP A 61 -23.39 -5.42 15.50
C ASP A 61 -23.58 -5.58 17.01
N ALA A 62 -22.71 -6.36 17.66
CA ALA A 62 -22.63 -6.48 19.12
C ALA A 62 -21.94 -5.27 19.80
N GLY A 63 -21.49 -4.27 19.02
CA GLY A 63 -20.89 -3.05 19.54
C GLY A 63 -19.40 -3.17 19.86
N VAL A 64 -18.71 -4.19 19.36
CA VAL A 64 -17.25 -4.33 19.54
C VAL A 64 -16.54 -3.13 18.87
N PRO A 65 -15.69 -2.40 19.60
CA PRO A 65 -15.04 -1.21 19.07
C PRO A 65 -14.00 -1.56 18.01
N MET A 66 -13.84 -0.68 17.02
CA MET A 66 -12.80 -0.80 16.00
C MET A 66 -11.45 -0.35 16.57
N THR A 67 -10.63 -1.30 17.02
CA THR A 67 -9.29 -1.02 17.54
C THR A 67 -8.25 -0.90 16.42
N PRO A 68 -7.09 -0.25 16.68
CA PRO A 68 -5.96 -0.28 15.76
C PRO A 68 -5.46 -1.69 15.44
N GLY A 69 -5.60 -2.64 16.38
CA GLY A 69 -5.31 -4.06 16.17
C GLY A 69 -6.23 -4.64 15.10
N ALA A 70 -7.55 -4.47 15.26
CA ALA A 70 -8.56 -4.94 14.30
C ALA A 70 -8.34 -4.35 12.90
N VAL A 71 -8.03 -3.05 12.80
CA VAL A 71 -7.70 -2.41 11.52
C VAL A 71 -6.41 -2.98 10.92
N GLY A 72 -5.40 -3.27 11.74
CA GLY A 72 -4.17 -3.92 11.30
C GLY A 72 -4.37 -5.32 10.75
N SER A 73 -5.34 -6.07 11.28
CA SER A 73 -5.69 -7.41 10.82
C SER A 73 -6.30 -7.45 9.41
N LEU A 74 -6.69 -6.31 8.84
CA LEU A 74 -7.11 -6.22 7.43
C LEU A 74 -6.01 -6.63 6.44
N CYS A 75 -4.75 -6.64 6.87
CA CYS A 75 -3.63 -7.17 6.09
C CYS A 75 -3.71 -8.69 5.88
N GLY A 76 -4.58 -9.40 6.59
CA GLY A 76 -4.61 -10.86 6.65
C GLY A 76 -3.51 -11.44 7.57
N LYS A 77 -3.66 -12.72 7.93
CA LYS A 77 -2.68 -13.45 8.76
C LYS A 77 -1.55 -14.02 7.90
N ASP A 78 -0.28 -13.66 8.15
CA ASP A 78 0.94 -14.26 7.55
C ASP A 78 0.85 -14.69 6.07
N GLY A 79 0.43 -13.78 5.18
CA GLY A 79 0.28 -14.08 3.75
C GLY A 79 -1.03 -14.78 3.36
N GLY A 80 -1.97 -14.88 4.29
CA GLY A 80 -3.29 -15.48 4.15
C GLY A 80 -4.31 -14.64 3.38
N GLN A 81 -5.55 -15.13 3.43
CA GLN A 81 -6.69 -14.65 2.66
C GLN A 81 -7.06 -13.21 3.05
N GLN A 82 -7.14 -12.33 2.05
CA GLN A 82 -7.70 -10.99 2.18
C GLN A 82 -9.04 -10.96 1.45
N ASP A 83 -10.04 -10.28 2.03
CA ASP A 83 -11.35 -10.15 1.40
C ASP A 83 -11.78 -8.67 1.36
N PRO A 84 -12.03 -8.10 0.17
CA PRO A 84 -12.47 -6.72 0.03
C PRO A 84 -13.80 -6.45 0.75
N ARG A 85 -14.66 -7.45 0.97
CA ARG A 85 -15.91 -7.32 1.74
C ARG A 85 -15.66 -6.96 3.20
N VAL A 86 -14.58 -7.47 3.80
CA VAL A 86 -14.21 -7.12 5.18
C VAL A 86 -13.76 -5.66 5.23
N ILE A 87 -12.97 -5.21 4.25
CA ILE A 87 -12.57 -3.80 4.15
C ILE A 87 -13.79 -2.90 3.99
N ARG A 88 -14.73 -3.24 3.08
CA ARG A 88 -15.99 -2.50 2.91
C ARG A 88 -16.73 -2.35 4.23
N LEU A 89 -16.89 -3.45 4.96
CA LEU A 89 -17.57 -3.46 6.25
C LEU A 89 -16.92 -2.51 7.25
N PHE A 90 -15.58 -2.48 7.37
CA PHE A 90 -14.89 -1.54 8.25
C PHE A 90 -15.20 -0.08 7.89
N PHE A 91 -15.25 0.27 6.60
CA PHE A 91 -15.64 1.63 6.18
C PHE A 91 -17.11 1.92 6.43
N ASP A 92 -18.00 0.96 6.23
CA ASP A 92 -19.42 1.09 6.53
C ASP A 92 -19.65 1.35 8.04
N ARG A 93 -18.76 0.82 8.90
CA ARG A 93 -18.73 1.11 10.35
C ARG A 93 -17.90 2.35 10.73
N GLY A 94 -17.47 3.14 9.75
CA GLY A 94 -16.88 4.46 9.98
C GLY A 94 -15.35 4.53 10.01
N LEU A 95 -14.63 3.49 9.57
CA LEU A 95 -13.17 3.57 9.35
C LEU A 95 -12.85 4.79 8.48
N LYS A 96 -11.89 5.60 8.92
CA LYS A 96 -11.45 6.79 8.18
C LYS A 96 -10.19 6.46 7.38
N PRO A 97 -10.02 6.99 6.15
CA PRO A 97 -8.84 6.73 5.31
C PRO A 97 -7.50 7.01 6.02
N LYS A 98 -7.43 8.08 6.82
CA LYS A 98 -6.24 8.44 7.60
C LYS A 98 -5.89 7.44 8.71
N LYS A 99 -6.83 6.57 9.11
CA LYS A 99 -6.66 5.55 10.15
C LYS A 99 -6.38 4.16 9.58
N CYS A 100 -6.25 4.01 8.26
CA CYS A 100 -5.87 2.76 7.59
C CYS A 100 -4.37 2.45 7.80
N THR A 101 -4.00 2.11 9.04
CA THR A 101 -2.65 1.69 9.44
C THR A 101 -2.70 0.45 10.31
N THR A 102 -1.64 -0.34 10.26
CA THR A 102 -1.37 -1.40 11.23
C THR A 102 -1.16 -0.84 12.64
N SER A 103 -1.15 -1.72 13.65
CA SER A 103 -0.80 -1.38 15.03
C SER A 103 0.58 -0.71 15.17
N ARG A 104 1.52 -0.99 14.25
CA ARG A 104 2.84 -0.35 14.17
C ARG A 104 2.86 0.97 13.40
N GLY A 105 1.69 1.47 12.99
CA GLY A 105 1.56 2.72 12.23
C GLY A 105 1.92 2.61 10.74
N GLU A 106 2.19 1.40 10.23
CA GLU A 106 2.44 1.20 8.80
C GLU A 106 1.14 1.27 7.98
N PRO A 107 1.12 1.96 6.82
CA PRO A 107 -0.04 2.02 5.93
C PRO A 107 -0.48 0.63 5.48
N LEU A 108 -1.78 0.33 5.53
CA LEU A 108 -2.31 -0.97 5.11
C LEU A 108 -1.99 -1.29 3.64
N LEU A 109 -2.00 -0.29 2.75
CA LEU A 109 -1.70 -0.44 1.31
C LEU A 109 -0.39 -1.17 1.03
N ARG A 110 0.59 -1.14 1.94
CA ARG A 110 1.85 -1.88 1.78
C ARG A 110 1.63 -3.41 1.71
N PHE A 111 0.58 -3.90 2.36
CA PHE A 111 0.38 -5.32 2.61
C PHE A 111 -0.76 -5.92 1.77
N LEU A 112 -1.59 -5.10 1.14
CA LEU A 112 -2.77 -5.58 0.39
C LEU A 112 -2.47 -6.06 -1.04
N TYR A 113 -3.33 -6.93 -1.55
CA TYR A 113 -3.43 -7.34 -2.95
C TYR A 113 -4.51 -6.55 -3.70
N SER A 114 -4.57 -6.70 -5.02
CA SER A 114 -5.24 -5.79 -5.96
C SER A 114 -6.67 -5.40 -5.54
N ASP A 115 -7.54 -6.36 -5.25
CA ASP A 115 -8.95 -6.06 -4.92
C ASP A 115 -9.08 -5.29 -3.59
N CYS A 116 -8.32 -5.70 -2.58
CA CYS A 116 -8.31 -5.04 -1.28
C CYS A 116 -7.63 -3.66 -1.32
N ALA A 117 -6.56 -3.52 -2.09
CA ALA A 117 -5.91 -2.24 -2.34
C ALA A 117 -6.86 -1.28 -3.06
N ARG A 118 -7.61 -1.77 -4.05
CA ARG A 118 -8.62 -0.97 -4.78
C ARG A 118 -9.68 -0.41 -3.84
N GLU A 119 -10.22 -1.23 -2.92
CA GLU A 119 -11.20 -0.76 -1.95
C GLU A 119 -10.69 0.39 -1.05
N LEU A 120 -9.41 0.36 -0.67
CA LEU A 120 -8.80 1.44 0.10
C LEU A 120 -8.63 2.71 -0.75
N LEU A 121 -8.12 2.55 -1.97
CA LEU A 121 -7.82 3.67 -2.87
C LEU A 121 -9.09 4.40 -3.30
N GLU A 122 -10.14 3.68 -3.65
CA GLU A 122 -11.46 4.23 -4.00
C GLU A 122 -12.08 5.06 -2.86
N ARG A 123 -11.66 4.82 -1.61
CA ARG A 123 -12.10 5.56 -0.43
C ARG A 123 -11.19 6.71 -0.05
N GLY A 124 -10.23 7.06 -0.90
CA GLY A 124 -9.34 8.21 -0.72
C GLY A 124 -8.20 7.94 0.27
N VAL A 125 -7.78 6.68 0.45
CA VAL A 125 -6.52 6.40 1.13
C VAL A 125 -5.37 6.87 0.23
N ASP A 126 -4.52 7.75 0.75
CA ASP A 126 -3.37 8.29 0.02
C ASP A 126 -2.35 7.18 -0.31
N PRO A 127 -2.09 6.89 -1.61
CA PRO A 127 -1.14 5.86 -2.02
C PRO A 127 0.33 6.21 -1.74
N ASN A 128 0.62 7.48 -1.40
CA ASN A 128 1.96 7.96 -1.11
C ASN A 128 2.28 8.00 0.39
N ARG A 129 1.29 7.72 1.24
CA ARG A 129 1.50 7.78 2.68
C ARG A 129 2.53 6.73 3.10
N CYS A 130 3.58 7.17 3.77
CA CYS A 130 4.59 6.30 4.37
C CYS A 130 4.35 6.13 5.88
N GLY A 131 4.72 4.96 6.40
CA GLY A 131 4.77 4.68 7.83
C GLY A 131 6.14 5.02 8.45
N PRO A 132 6.38 4.61 9.71
CA PRO A 132 7.64 4.85 10.40
C PRO A 132 8.88 4.33 9.67
N ARG A 133 8.77 3.24 8.91
CA ARG A 133 9.89 2.72 8.09
C ARG A 133 10.23 3.56 6.86
N LYS A 134 9.46 4.62 6.56
CA LYS A 134 9.62 5.47 5.37
C LYS A 134 9.57 4.72 4.03
N VAL A 135 9.00 3.51 4.01
CA VAL A 135 8.80 2.73 2.80
C VAL A 135 7.42 3.04 2.24
N SER A 136 7.35 3.45 0.97
CA SER A 136 6.08 3.72 0.30
C SER A 136 5.32 2.43 -0.04
N PRO A 137 3.98 2.49 -0.19
CA PRO A 137 3.19 1.40 -0.74
C PRO A 137 3.72 0.92 -2.09
N LEU A 138 4.15 1.84 -2.95
CA LEU A 138 4.68 1.53 -4.28
C LEU A 138 5.98 0.69 -4.22
N VAL A 139 6.91 1.00 -3.31
CA VAL A 139 8.11 0.18 -3.07
C VAL A 139 7.73 -1.23 -2.58
N SER A 140 6.71 -1.34 -1.73
CA SER A 140 6.25 -2.65 -1.25
C SER A 140 5.59 -3.46 -2.38
N ALA A 141 4.86 -2.81 -3.28
CA ALA A 141 4.27 -3.42 -4.47
C ALA A 141 5.33 -3.87 -5.49
N LEU A 142 6.43 -3.14 -5.65
CA LEU A 142 7.56 -3.55 -6.48
C LEU A 142 8.14 -4.90 -6.03
N GLY A 143 8.15 -5.16 -4.72
CA GLY A 143 8.55 -6.44 -4.14
C GLY A 143 7.60 -7.61 -4.48
N LYS A 144 6.38 -7.34 -4.94
CA LYS A 144 5.35 -8.33 -5.29
C LYS A 144 5.22 -8.59 -6.79
N VAL A 145 5.94 -7.87 -7.64
CA VAL A 145 5.85 -7.97 -9.11
C VAL A 145 5.97 -9.41 -9.61
N ASP A 146 6.84 -10.22 -9.00
CA ASP A 146 7.00 -11.63 -9.40
C ASP A 146 5.78 -12.51 -9.06
N LYS A 147 4.94 -12.08 -8.11
CA LYS A 147 3.75 -12.80 -7.64
C LYS A 147 2.47 -12.36 -8.35
N ASP A 148 2.33 -11.08 -8.63
CA ASP A 148 1.09 -10.49 -9.17
C ASP A 148 1.26 -9.81 -10.54
N GLY A 149 2.43 -9.96 -11.17
CA GLY A 149 2.74 -9.33 -12.45
C GLY A 149 2.83 -7.80 -12.41
N GLY A 150 2.84 -7.20 -11.21
CA GLY A 150 2.77 -5.75 -11.01
C GLY A 150 1.37 -5.19 -10.91
N ALA A 151 0.32 -6.03 -10.78
CA ALA A 151 -1.06 -5.57 -10.71
C ALA A 151 -1.31 -4.54 -9.59
N VAL A 152 -0.77 -4.77 -8.38
CA VAL A 152 -0.88 -3.81 -7.28
C VAL A 152 -0.06 -2.55 -7.54
N PHE A 153 1.10 -2.69 -8.17
CA PHE A 153 1.96 -1.55 -8.49
C PHE A 153 1.24 -0.59 -9.44
N ASP A 154 0.65 -1.13 -10.50
CA ASP A 154 -0.07 -0.38 -11.52
C ASP A 154 -1.27 0.34 -10.96
N LEU A 155 -2.05 -0.38 -10.14
CA LEU A 155 -3.19 0.17 -9.45
C LEU A 155 -2.79 1.35 -8.55
N LEU A 156 -1.66 1.25 -7.84
CA LEU A 156 -1.17 2.37 -7.03
C LEU A 156 -0.80 3.58 -7.91
N VAL A 157 -0.15 3.36 -9.05
CA VAL A 157 0.19 4.42 -10.02
C VAL A 157 -1.06 5.06 -10.60
N GLU A 158 -2.07 4.28 -10.98
CA GLU A 158 -3.38 4.74 -11.48
C GLU A 158 -4.04 5.71 -10.48
N TYR A 159 -3.93 5.44 -9.18
CA TYR A 159 -4.48 6.29 -8.12
C TYR A 159 -3.52 7.39 -7.64
N GLY A 160 -2.43 7.64 -8.37
CA GLY A 160 -1.54 8.77 -8.11
C GLY A 160 -0.35 8.49 -7.18
N ALA A 161 0.06 7.23 -7.03
CA ALA A 161 1.36 6.93 -6.43
C ALA A 161 2.49 7.57 -7.24
N LYS A 162 3.44 8.18 -6.54
CA LYS A 162 4.59 8.85 -7.14
C LYS A 162 5.52 7.80 -7.73
N LEU A 163 5.58 7.78 -9.05
CA LEU A 163 6.50 6.95 -9.82
C LEU A 163 7.85 7.65 -9.93
N ASP A 164 8.77 7.38 -8.99
CA ASP A 164 10.10 8.00 -8.94
C ASP A 164 11.21 7.06 -9.42
N ALA A 165 12.23 7.62 -10.06
CA ALA A 165 13.38 6.85 -10.56
C ALA A 165 14.22 6.21 -9.44
N GLY A 166 14.08 6.65 -8.18
CA GLY A 166 14.71 6.02 -7.02
C GLY A 166 14.23 4.58 -6.76
N LEU A 167 13.12 4.15 -7.37
CA LEU A 167 12.68 2.76 -7.40
C LEU A 167 13.72 1.79 -7.97
N PHE A 168 14.61 2.25 -8.87
CA PHE A 168 15.71 1.42 -9.36
C PHE A 168 16.63 0.94 -8.23
N PHE A 169 16.95 1.79 -7.26
CA PHE A 169 17.79 1.37 -6.13
C PHE A 169 17.07 0.36 -5.24
N ASN A 170 15.74 0.44 -5.12
CA ASN A 170 14.97 -0.59 -4.41
C ASN A 170 15.01 -1.94 -5.16
N ALA A 171 14.96 -1.93 -6.49
CA ALA A 171 15.08 -3.15 -7.31
C ALA A 171 16.50 -3.76 -7.27
N LEU A 172 17.53 -2.92 -7.27
CA LEU A 172 18.93 -3.34 -7.46
C LEU A 172 19.66 -3.64 -6.14
N VAL A 173 19.45 -2.85 -5.08
CA VAL A 173 20.21 -2.96 -3.83
C VAL A 173 19.56 -3.93 -2.85
N TRP A 174 18.24 -3.87 -2.72
CA TRP A 174 17.47 -4.59 -1.70
C TRP A 174 16.56 -5.67 -2.27
N GLY A 175 16.47 -5.78 -3.60
CA GLY A 175 15.52 -6.63 -4.29
C GLY A 175 16.11 -7.99 -4.67
N THR A 176 15.29 -9.04 -4.56
CA THR A 176 15.46 -10.28 -5.35
C THR A 176 15.02 -10.04 -6.80
N ASN A 177 15.46 -10.88 -7.74
CA ASN A 177 15.05 -10.79 -9.15
C ASN A 177 15.26 -9.40 -9.76
N SER A 178 16.40 -8.77 -9.46
CA SER A 178 16.68 -7.37 -9.80
C SER A 178 16.51 -7.07 -11.28
N ALA A 179 16.87 -8.00 -12.16
CA ALA A 179 16.66 -7.84 -13.61
C ALA A 179 15.17 -7.74 -13.99
N SER A 180 14.32 -8.62 -13.46
CA SER A 180 12.87 -8.61 -13.72
C SER A 180 12.23 -7.32 -13.22
N LYS A 181 12.56 -6.88 -12.00
CA LYS A 181 12.04 -5.63 -11.43
C LYS A 181 12.55 -4.40 -12.18
N THR A 182 13.81 -4.39 -12.57
CA THR A 182 14.39 -3.30 -13.38
C THR A 182 13.71 -3.22 -14.73
N ARG A 183 13.50 -4.35 -15.41
CA ARG A 183 12.75 -4.43 -16.67
C ARG A 183 11.32 -3.92 -16.52
N PHE A 184 10.65 -4.31 -15.44
CA PHE A 184 9.29 -3.85 -15.12
C PHE A 184 9.23 -2.34 -14.92
N LEU A 185 10.17 -1.75 -14.17
CA LEU A 185 10.24 -0.30 -13.99
C LEU A 185 10.49 0.42 -15.33
N LEU A 186 11.40 -0.10 -16.15
CA LEU A 186 11.69 0.45 -17.47
C LEU A 186 10.47 0.40 -18.40
N SER A 187 9.67 -0.68 -18.36
CA SER A 187 8.43 -0.76 -19.15
C SER A 187 7.35 0.23 -18.71
N ARG A 188 7.50 0.87 -17.54
CA ARG A 188 6.68 2.00 -17.06
C ARG A 188 7.27 3.37 -17.38
N GLY A 189 8.26 3.42 -18.25
CA GLY A 189 8.83 4.67 -18.76
C GLY A 189 9.79 5.36 -17.80
N LEU A 190 10.26 4.68 -16.74
CA LEU A 190 11.31 5.25 -15.91
C LEU A 190 12.61 5.38 -16.71
N ASN A 191 13.13 6.61 -16.78
CA ASN A 191 14.42 6.87 -17.39
C ASN A 191 15.56 6.41 -16.45
N PRO A 192 16.43 5.47 -16.87
CA PRO A 192 17.52 4.96 -16.02
C PRO A 192 18.61 5.99 -15.69
N ASN A 193 18.64 7.13 -16.41
CA ASN A 193 19.60 8.21 -16.16
C ASN A 193 19.00 9.37 -15.34
N ALA A 194 17.71 9.33 -14.99
CA ALA A 194 17.02 10.44 -14.32
C ALA A 194 17.28 10.53 -12.81
N THR A 195 18.03 9.60 -12.22
CA THR A 195 18.34 9.61 -10.79
C THR A 195 19.79 9.27 -10.51
N THR A 196 20.29 9.87 -9.44
CA THR A 196 21.54 9.49 -8.80
C THR A 196 21.31 9.28 -7.31
N SER A 197 22.17 8.48 -6.69
CA SER A 197 22.21 8.23 -5.26
C SER A 197 23.59 8.61 -4.73
N ALA A 198 23.65 9.32 -3.62
CA ALA A 198 24.90 9.66 -2.95
C ALA A 198 25.69 8.42 -2.48
N GLU A 199 25.01 7.29 -2.27
CA GLU A 199 25.62 6.03 -1.84
C GLU A 199 25.91 5.06 -3.00
N TRP A 200 25.15 5.15 -4.09
CA TRP A 200 25.15 4.13 -5.15
C TRP A 200 25.44 4.64 -6.56
N GLY A 201 25.58 5.96 -6.76
CA GLY A 201 25.75 6.56 -8.09
C GLY A 201 24.47 6.47 -8.93
N THR A 202 24.58 6.19 -10.23
CA THR A 202 23.43 5.92 -11.10
C THR A 202 22.88 4.50 -10.87
N PRO A 203 21.67 4.17 -11.36
CA PRO A 203 21.18 2.78 -11.39
C PRO A 203 22.20 1.80 -12.03
N LEU A 204 22.92 2.23 -13.06
CA LEU A 204 23.94 1.39 -13.70
C LEU A 204 25.15 1.15 -12.77
N HIS A 205 25.59 2.15 -12.01
CA HIS A 205 26.63 1.96 -10.99
C HIS A 205 26.20 0.93 -9.94
N ALA A 206 24.96 1.01 -9.46
CA ALA A 206 24.43 0.05 -8.49
C ALA A 206 24.41 -1.38 -9.07
N ALA A 207 23.92 -1.56 -10.30
CA ALA A 207 23.90 -2.87 -10.95
C ALA A 207 25.30 -3.49 -11.06
N VAL A 208 26.29 -2.69 -11.48
CA VAL A 208 27.69 -3.11 -11.55
C VAL A 208 28.24 -3.43 -10.16
N LEU A 209 28.01 -2.58 -9.16
CA LEU A 209 28.56 -2.75 -7.82
C LEU A 209 28.16 -4.08 -7.15
N PHE A 210 26.95 -4.54 -7.44
CA PHE A 210 26.41 -5.79 -6.92
C PHE A 210 26.61 -6.98 -7.88
N GLY A 211 27.32 -6.80 -9.01
CA GLY A 211 27.59 -7.87 -9.96
C GLY A 211 26.34 -8.38 -10.69
N LEU A 212 25.33 -7.52 -10.87
CA LEU A 212 24.04 -7.90 -11.47
C LEU A 212 24.14 -7.88 -12.99
N GLU A 213 24.76 -8.91 -13.58
CA GLU A 213 25.02 -9.02 -15.02
C GLU A 213 23.77 -8.74 -15.87
N THR A 214 22.67 -9.47 -15.62
CA THR A 214 21.43 -9.30 -16.40
C THR A 214 20.77 -7.95 -16.19
N ALA A 215 20.82 -7.38 -14.97
CA ALA A 215 20.26 -6.05 -14.73
C ALA A 215 21.10 -4.96 -15.41
N THR A 216 22.41 -5.14 -15.49
CA THR A 216 23.34 -4.28 -16.23
C THR A 216 23.00 -4.31 -17.73
N GLU A 217 22.84 -5.50 -18.31
CA GLU A 217 22.44 -5.65 -19.71
C GLU A 217 21.10 -4.96 -20.01
N VAL A 218 20.10 -5.15 -19.14
CA VAL A 218 18.77 -4.53 -19.26
C VAL A 218 18.84 -3.00 -19.19
N LEU A 219 19.63 -2.44 -18.27
CA LEU A 219 19.81 -0.99 -18.15
C LEU A 219 20.52 -0.40 -19.38
N LEU A 220 21.57 -1.06 -19.88
CA LEU A 220 22.28 -0.64 -21.09
C LEU A 220 21.38 -0.71 -22.32
N ALA A 221 20.59 -1.79 -22.46
CA ALA A 221 19.59 -1.92 -23.52
C ALA A 221 18.54 -0.79 -23.45
N ALA A 222 18.30 -0.26 -22.24
CA ALA A 222 17.40 0.85 -22.01
C ALA A 222 18.05 2.24 -22.14
N GLY A 223 19.31 2.32 -22.60
CA GLY A 223 20.01 3.59 -22.80
C GLY A 223 20.62 4.19 -21.52
N ALA A 224 20.87 3.39 -20.49
CA ALA A 224 21.67 3.84 -19.36
C ALA A 224 23.08 4.24 -19.82
N ASP A 225 23.56 5.40 -19.39
CA ASP A 225 24.87 5.93 -19.82
C ASP A 225 26.04 5.16 -19.17
N PRO A 226 26.84 4.40 -19.94
CA PRO A 226 27.97 3.63 -19.42
C PRO A 226 29.19 4.49 -19.09
N THR A 227 29.16 5.80 -19.38
CA THR A 227 30.23 6.76 -19.13
C THR A 227 29.93 7.74 -18.01
N ALA A 228 28.71 7.68 -17.45
CA ALA A 228 28.27 8.59 -16.40
C ALA A 228 29.27 8.61 -15.22
N ARG A 229 29.62 9.80 -14.75
CA ARG A 229 30.44 10.00 -13.55
C ARG A 229 29.61 10.73 -12.50
N VAL A 230 29.50 10.11 -11.32
CA VAL A 230 28.71 10.65 -10.21
C VAL A 230 29.54 10.54 -8.96
N GLU A 231 29.71 11.66 -8.25
CA GLU A 231 30.35 11.65 -6.94
C GLU A 231 29.51 10.85 -5.94
N CYS A 232 30.09 9.76 -5.46
CA CYS A 232 29.41 8.81 -4.60
C CYS A 232 30.35 8.40 -3.45
N ALA A 233 29.83 8.40 -2.22
CA ALA A 233 30.64 8.14 -1.02
C ALA A 233 31.38 6.78 -1.07
N ARG A 234 30.79 5.77 -1.73
CA ARG A 234 31.39 4.42 -1.84
C ARG A 234 32.28 4.24 -3.07
N LEU A 235 32.09 5.05 -4.10
CA LEU A 235 32.63 4.81 -5.44
C LEU A 235 33.63 5.89 -5.89
N GLY A 236 33.60 7.07 -5.29
CA GLY A 236 34.31 8.25 -5.80
C GLY A 236 33.60 8.79 -7.04
N ASP A 237 34.38 9.21 -8.03
CA ASP A 237 33.99 9.74 -9.34
C ASP A 237 34.13 8.72 -10.49
N ARG A 238 34.27 7.43 -10.14
CA ARG A 238 34.45 6.33 -11.08
C ARG A 238 33.23 6.18 -11.98
N SER A 239 33.46 5.94 -13.26
CA SER A 239 32.44 5.47 -14.20
C SER A 239 32.02 4.02 -13.91
N PRO A 240 30.90 3.53 -14.48
CA PRO A 240 30.50 2.13 -14.35
C PRO A 240 31.59 1.14 -14.80
N ALA A 241 32.32 1.44 -15.88
CA ALA A 241 33.39 0.58 -16.39
C ALA A 241 34.61 0.55 -15.45
N GLU A 242 35.05 1.71 -14.95
CA GLU A 242 36.15 1.79 -13.96
C GLU A 242 35.78 1.10 -12.65
N LEU A 243 34.50 1.14 -12.26
CA LEU A 243 34.00 0.42 -11.11
C LEU A 243 34.05 -1.10 -11.33
N ALA A 244 33.62 -1.59 -12.49
CA ALA A 244 33.68 -3.00 -12.83
C ALA A 244 35.15 -3.50 -12.86
N GLU A 245 36.06 -2.72 -13.42
CA GLU A 245 37.51 -3.01 -13.45
C GLU A 245 38.07 -3.10 -12.03
N ALA A 246 37.78 -2.11 -11.19
CA ALA A 246 38.22 -2.11 -9.80
C ALA A 246 37.68 -3.30 -9.00
N ARG A 247 36.48 -3.81 -9.32
CA ARG A 247 35.91 -5.01 -8.70
C ARG A 247 36.52 -6.29 -9.26
N PHE A 248 36.80 -6.35 -10.56
CA PHE A 248 37.50 -7.44 -11.21
C PHE A 248 38.90 -7.66 -10.59
N GLN A 249 39.69 -6.59 -10.44
CA GLN A 249 41.05 -6.64 -9.89
C GLN A 249 41.09 -7.05 -8.40
N ARG A 250 40.04 -6.73 -7.64
CA ARG A 250 39.92 -7.11 -6.22
C ARG A 250 39.35 -8.51 -6.00
N GLY A 251 38.82 -9.16 -7.04
CA GLY A 251 38.23 -10.49 -6.94
C GLY A 251 39.27 -11.58 -6.71
N SER A 252 38.96 -12.56 -5.85
CA SER A 252 39.76 -13.79 -5.75
C SER A 252 39.52 -14.68 -6.97
N GLU A 253 40.56 -15.33 -7.50
CA GLU A 253 40.45 -16.26 -8.65
C GLU A 253 39.59 -17.49 -8.36
N SER A 254 39.45 -17.86 -7.08
CA SER A 254 38.55 -18.93 -6.65
C SER A 254 37.07 -18.55 -6.69
N SER A 255 36.74 -17.29 -7.00
CA SER A 255 35.38 -16.76 -6.99
C SER A 255 34.89 -16.54 -8.42
N GLY A 256 33.75 -17.14 -8.80
CA GLY A 256 33.04 -16.85 -10.06
C GLY A 256 32.62 -15.38 -10.23
N MET A 257 32.93 -14.52 -9.26
CA MET A 257 32.81 -13.07 -9.36
C MET A 257 33.76 -12.48 -10.40
N LYS A 258 34.99 -13.00 -10.59
CA LYS A 258 35.89 -12.49 -11.65
C LYS A 258 35.24 -12.66 -13.03
N ASP A 259 34.68 -13.83 -13.32
CA ASP A 259 33.96 -14.08 -14.58
C ASP A 259 32.75 -13.17 -14.75
N THR A 260 32.00 -12.93 -13.66
CA THR A 260 30.85 -12.02 -13.66
C THR A 260 31.26 -10.60 -14.01
N TYR A 261 32.30 -10.07 -13.35
CA TYR A 261 32.80 -8.73 -13.65
C TYR A 261 33.45 -8.64 -15.04
N GLN A 262 34.08 -9.71 -15.52
CA GLN A 262 34.60 -9.76 -16.89
C GLN A 262 33.48 -9.62 -17.92
N ARG A 263 32.35 -10.31 -17.73
CA ARG A 263 31.17 -10.18 -18.62
C ARG A 263 30.56 -8.79 -18.55
N ILE A 264 30.42 -8.24 -17.34
CA ILE A 264 29.95 -6.87 -17.13
C ILE A 264 30.86 -5.84 -17.83
N LEU A 265 32.18 -6.01 -17.74
CA LEU A 265 33.17 -5.16 -18.42
C LEU A 265 33.01 -5.21 -19.94
N THR A 266 32.82 -6.40 -20.51
CA THR A 266 32.54 -6.56 -21.94
C THR A 266 31.27 -5.79 -22.34
N LEU A 267 30.18 -5.96 -21.59
CA LEU A 267 28.92 -5.24 -21.84
C LEU A 267 29.09 -3.72 -21.81
N LEU A 268 29.82 -3.20 -20.81
CA LEU A 268 30.06 -1.77 -20.66
C LEU A 268 30.94 -1.21 -21.78
N THR A 269 32.00 -1.93 -22.15
CA THR A 269 32.93 -1.53 -23.22
C THR A 269 32.24 -1.54 -24.59
N ASP A 270 31.42 -2.55 -24.86
CA ASP A 270 30.61 -2.61 -26.08
C ASP A 270 29.60 -1.45 -26.14
N ALA A 271 28.91 -1.16 -25.03
CA ALA A 271 27.98 -0.04 -24.96
C ALA A 271 28.68 1.32 -25.16
N GLN A 272 29.89 1.51 -24.63
CA GLN A 272 30.72 2.70 -24.89
C GLN A 272 31.10 2.83 -26.37
N GLY A 273 31.35 1.70 -27.04
CA GLY A 273 31.61 1.63 -28.49
C GLY A 273 30.35 1.77 -29.36
N GLY A 274 29.19 2.08 -28.78
CA GLY A 274 27.91 2.21 -29.49
C GLY A 274 27.20 0.88 -29.80
N ARG A 275 27.75 -0.25 -29.35
CA ARG A 275 27.12 -1.57 -29.46
C ARG A 275 26.31 -1.88 -28.21
N THR A 276 25.12 -1.30 -28.10
CA THR A 276 24.22 -1.58 -26.97
C THR A 276 23.43 -2.88 -27.18
N PRO A 277 23.15 -3.65 -26.11
CA PRO A 277 22.27 -4.80 -26.20
C PRO A 277 20.89 -4.41 -26.74
N SER A 278 20.26 -5.29 -27.52
CA SER A 278 18.97 -4.98 -28.15
C SER A 278 17.85 -4.81 -27.13
N ALA A 279 17.20 -3.64 -27.10
CA ALA A 279 16.00 -3.39 -26.30
C ALA A 279 14.85 -4.37 -26.61
N ALA A 280 14.77 -4.84 -27.85
CA ALA A 280 13.75 -5.80 -28.30
C ALA A 280 13.90 -7.16 -27.63
N LYS A 281 15.13 -7.59 -27.31
CA LYS A 281 15.39 -8.83 -26.53
C LYS A 281 14.67 -8.81 -25.19
N TRP A 282 14.50 -7.63 -24.61
CA TRP A 282 13.92 -7.44 -23.29
C TRP A 282 12.48 -6.92 -23.32
N GLY A 283 11.88 -6.78 -24.51
CA GLY A 283 10.52 -6.25 -24.66
C GLY A 283 10.37 -4.81 -24.15
N ILE A 284 11.45 -4.02 -24.16
CA ILE A 284 11.44 -2.62 -23.71
C ILE A 284 11.01 -1.75 -24.90
N ASN A 285 9.77 -1.23 -24.86
CA ASN A 285 9.27 -0.32 -25.88
C ASN A 285 9.67 1.13 -25.53
N MET A 286 10.63 1.69 -26.27
CA MET A 286 11.12 3.06 -26.05
C MET A 286 10.18 4.18 -26.56
N GLN A 287 9.07 3.84 -27.23
CA GLN A 287 8.16 4.83 -27.84
C GLN A 287 7.18 5.51 -26.87
N HIS A 288 7.10 5.09 -25.60
CA HIS A 288 6.19 5.68 -24.60
C HIS A 288 6.85 6.69 -23.64
N THR A 289 7.98 7.27 -24.01
CA THR A 289 8.66 8.33 -23.21
C THR A 289 7.90 9.66 -23.14
N THR A 290 6.74 9.79 -23.82
CA THR A 290 5.84 10.92 -23.64
C THR A 290 4.91 10.67 -22.45
N VAL A 291 5.27 11.28 -21.33
CA VAL A 291 4.40 11.69 -20.21
C VAL A 291 2.91 11.59 -20.55
N THR A 292 2.20 10.59 -20.03
CA THR A 292 0.75 10.67 -19.92
C THR A 292 0.45 11.80 -18.95
N ASN A 293 -0.24 12.80 -19.48
CA ASN A 293 -0.37 14.13 -18.90
C ASN A 293 -0.98 14.05 -17.49
N ARG A 294 -0.39 14.76 -16.53
CA ARG A 294 -0.86 14.84 -15.13
C ARG A 294 -2.31 15.33 -15.02
N SER A 295 -2.82 15.98 -16.07
CA SER A 295 -4.21 16.44 -16.21
C SER A 295 -5.19 15.31 -16.56
N GLN A 296 -4.81 14.34 -17.41
CA GLN A 296 -5.71 13.25 -17.82
C GLN A 296 -5.97 12.25 -16.69
N ILE A 297 -4.96 11.94 -15.87
CA ILE A 297 -5.11 11.05 -14.71
C ILE A 297 -6.00 11.69 -13.63
N SER A 298 -5.95 13.02 -13.48
CA SER A 298 -6.84 13.75 -12.56
C SER A 298 -8.29 13.69 -13.01
N GLU A 299 -8.54 13.85 -14.31
CA GLU A 299 -9.88 13.78 -14.91
C GLU A 299 -10.45 12.35 -14.86
N ASP A 300 -9.62 11.33 -15.07
CA ASP A 300 -10.03 9.92 -15.02
C ASP A 300 -10.28 9.44 -13.58
N ALA A 301 -9.47 9.88 -12.60
CA ALA A 301 -9.70 9.62 -11.18
C ALA A 301 -10.95 10.33 -10.66
N GLU A 302 -11.20 11.55 -11.12
CA GLU A 302 -12.43 12.29 -10.83
C GLU A 302 -13.64 11.67 -11.54
N ALA A 303 -13.48 11.18 -12.78
CA ALA A 303 -14.50 10.43 -13.50
C ALA A 303 -14.82 9.09 -12.83
N GLY A 304 -13.82 8.38 -12.30
CA GLY A 304 -14.00 7.17 -11.48
C GLY A 304 -14.79 7.47 -10.19
N LEU A 305 -14.44 8.56 -9.49
CA LEU A 305 -15.16 9.04 -8.31
C LEU A 305 -16.62 9.45 -8.65
N MET A 306 -16.84 10.10 -9.79
CA MET A 306 -18.17 10.50 -10.26
C MET A 306 -19.02 9.29 -10.73
N ALA A 307 -18.43 8.31 -11.42
CA ALA A 307 -19.10 7.08 -11.83
C ALA A 307 -19.51 6.23 -10.61
N TYR A 308 -18.69 6.21 -9.56
CA TYR A 308 -19.03 5.59 -8.28
C TYR A 308 -20.15 6.35 -7.56
N ARG A 309 -20.05 7.68 -7.43
CA ARG A 309 -21.14 8.52 -6.87
C ARG A 309 -22.46 8.31 -7.61
N ALA A 310 -22.44 8.18 -8.93
CA ALA A 310 -23.60 7.90 -9.75
C ALA A 310 -24.19 6.49 -9.52
N ARG A 311 -23.36 5.48 -9.23
CA ARG A 311 -23.83 4.13 -8.84
C ARG A 311 -24.40 4.10 -7.41
N VAL A 312 -23.78 4.81 -6.47
CA VAL A 312 -24.22 4.85 -5.06
C VAL A 312 -25.51 5.67 -4.88
N VAL A 313 -25.67 6.78 -5.62
CA VAL A 313 -26.91 7.59 -5.58
C VAL A 313 -28.10 6.89 -6.27
N ARG A 314 -27.85 5.87 -7.11
CA ARG A 314 -28.89 5.05 -7.75
C ARG A 314 -29.34 3.83 -6.92
N ALA A 315 -28.79 3.60 -5.74
CA ALA A 315 -29.38 2.66 -4.80
C ALA A 315 -30.69 3.26 -4.25
N PRO A 316 -31.86 2.60 -4.40
CA PRO A 316 -33.12 3.22 -4.02
C PRO A 316 -33.15 3.44 -2.52
N ALA A 317 -33.37 4.70 -2.12
CA ALA A 317 -33.61 5.08 -0.73
C ALA A 317 -34.72 4.18 -0.16
N ARG A 318 -34.35 3.31 0.78
CA ARG A 318 -35.29 2.47 1.51
C ARG A 318 -36.20 3.42 2.30
N LYS A 319 -37.41 3.65 1.79
CA LYS A 319 -38.44 4.49 2.43
C LYS A 319 -38.68 3.97 3.85
N THR A 320 -38.11 4.64 4.85
CA THR A 320 -38.51 4.47 6.23
C THR A 320 -39.89 5.11 6.38
N LYS A 321 -40.94 4.28 6.51
CA LYS A 321 -42.25 4.74 6.95
C LYS A 321 -42.09 5.25 8.39
N VAL A 322 -42.00 6.56 8.55
CA VAL A 322 -42.15 7.22 9.85
C VAL A 322 -43.66 7.27 10.13
N ALA A 323 -44.09 6.62 11.21
CA ALA A 323 -45.45 6.69 11.72
C ALA A 323 -45.74 8.11 12.27
N PRO A 324 -46.99 8.62 12.17
CA PRO A 324 -47.30 9.99 12.56
C PRO A 324 -47.32 10.10 14.10
N LYS A 325 -46.57 11.07 14.64
CA LYS A 325 -46.73 11.52 16.02
C LYS A 325 -48.06 12.27 16.13
N LYS A 326 -48.89 11.86 17.10
CA LYS A 326 -50.06 12.63 17.55
C LYS A 326 -49.57 13.93 18.18
N GLU A 327 -49.93 15.07 17.60
CA GLU A 327 -49.82 16.37 18.26
C GLU A 327 -51.04 16.57 19.15
N GLN A 328 -50.77 16.64 20.46
CA GLN A 328 -51.70 17.16 21.45
C GLN A 328 -51.84 18.67 21.25
N LYS A 329 -53.10 19.07 21.16
CA LYS A 329 -53.59 20.43 21.04
C LYS A 329 -53.61 21.04 22.44
N ASP A 330 -52.84 22.09 22.67
CA ASP A 330 -53.11 23.03 23.77
C ASP A 330 -52.97 24.48 23.29
N THR A 331 -53.92 25.25 23.77
CA THR A 331 -54.41 26.54 23.29
C THR A 331 -53.71 27.73 23.97
N ALA A 332 -53.60 28.84 23.21
CA ALA A 332 -53.64 30.27 23.60
C ALA A 332 -52.73 30.73 24.77
N ASN A 333 -51.99 31.84 24.68
CA ASN A 333 -52.53 33.19 24.61
C ASN A 333 -51.38 34.23 24.59
N ASP A 334 -51.76 35.44 24.18
CA ASP A 334 -51.06 36.71 23.96
C ASP A 334 -50.01 37.21 24.98
N GLY A 335 -49.12 38.08 24.50
CA GLY A 335 -48.31 38.95 25.38
C GLY A 335 -47.12 39.65 24.71
N SER A 336 -47.37 40.82 24.13
CA SER A 336 -46.45 41.79 23.51
C SER A 336 -45.44 42.50 24.44
N VAL A 337 -44.49 43.26 23.83
CA VAL A 337 -43.68 44.40 24.37
C VAL A 337 -42.35 44.02 25.06
N SER A 338 -41.18 44.67 24.99
CA SER A 338 -40.54 45.73 24.17
C SER A 338 -39.10 45.96 24.70
N SER A 339 -38.22 46.49 23.83
CA SER A 339 -37.11 47.46 24.08
C SER A 339 -35.81 47.11 24.86
N ARG A 340 -34.69 47.22 24.12
CA ARG A 340 -33.47 48.06 24.31
C ARG A 340 -32.83 48.21 25.71
N THR A 341 -31.52 47.93 25.83
CA THR A 341 -30.36 48.86 26.06
C THR A 341 -29.07 48.06 26.36
N ARG A 342 -27.95 48.17 25.61
CA ARG A 342 -26.73 49.01 25.82
C ARG A 342 -26.26 49.04 27.30
N SER A 343 -25.07 48.58 27.71
CA SER A 343 -23.72 49.15 27.50
C SER A 343 -22.67 48.25 28.21
N ARG A 344 -21.55 47.85 27.58
CA ARG A 344 -20.18 48.38 27.75
C ARG A 344 -19.70 48.61 29.20
N THR A 345 -18.76 47.76 29.66
CA THR A 345 -17.55 48.17 30.42
C THR A 345 -16.43 47.14 30.24
N LYS A 346 -15.26 47.64 29.80
CA LYS A 346 -13.93 47.03 29.97
C LYS A 346 -13.58 47.04 31.47
N SER A 347 -12.79 46.06 31.92
CA SER A 347 -11.64 46.27 32.82
C SER A 347 -10.70 45.08 32.74
N THR A 348 -9.47 45.37 32.31
CA THR A 348 -8.26 44.57 32.46
C THR A 348 -7.73 44.72 33.89
N SER A 349 -7.18 43.63 34.43
CA SER A 349 -5.97 43.62 35.26
C SER A 349 -5.19 42.35 34.95
#